data_AF-A0A0E0PEY4-F1
#
_entry.id   AF-A0A0E0PEY4-F1
#
_cell.length_a   1.000
_cell.length_b   1.000
_cell.length_c   1.000
_cell.angle_alpha   90.00
_cell.angle_beta   90.00
_cell.angle_gamma   90.00
#
_symmetry.space_group_name_H-M   'P 1'
#
loop_
_entity.id
_entity.type
_entity.pdbx_description
1 polymer ?
#
loop_
_entity_poly.entity_id
_entity_poly.type
_entity_poly.pdbx_seq_one_letter_code
_entity_poly.pdbx_strand_id
1 'polypeptide(L)'
;MAPPTATPHVLLVPFPAQGHALPLYDLAALLAARGLRLTVVTTPGNAAQLAPLLAAHPDSVRPLVLPFPSHPSLPAGLENTMNCPPVYIAVFIHALAALHRPILAWARSQPAHPVVAVVSDFFCGWTQPLAAEIGVPRVVFTPSGVLGTAVPHSLFRRLVKRPVGCDDGFPVAFPAIPGEPAFEWREISMLYKAYIEGLVEEQVGESLKQNCLWNLEGWGFVSNTFRALEGRYLDAPLEDLGFKRVWAVGPVAPDTDAAGERGGEAAVAAGDLSAWLDAFPEGSVVYVCFGSQAVLTPAMAAALAEALERSAVPFVWVVSGDGVVPEGFEARAAAAARGMVVRGWAPQVAALRHAAVGWFMTHCGWNSVLEAVAAGVPMLAWPMAADQFVNARLLVEDAGVALRACAGGAGVAPDAGELAAVLADAVGEKGSGARARAKELAADAAIAVRSGGSSYEDLERFVQEIQKL
;
A
#
# COMPACT_ATOMS: atom_id res chain seq x y z
N MET A 1 15.94 -13.09 42.98
CA MET A 1 15.14 -12.37 41.97
C MET A 1 15.95 -12.33 40.70
N ALA A 2 15.43 -12.90 39.60
CA ALA A 2 16.00 -12.60 38.29
C ALA A 2 15.95 -11.06 38.08
N PRO A 3 16.97 -10.44 37.46
CA PRO A 3 16.87 -9.03 37.10
C PRO A 3 15.59 -8.83 36.25
N PRO A 4 14.87 -7.71 36.41
CA PRO A 4 13.74 -7.43 35.54
C PRO A 4 14.24 -7.50 34.10
N THR A 5 13.64 -8.40 33.29
CA THR A 5 13.96 -8.53 31.87
C THR A 5 13.74 -7.18 31.22
N ALA A 6 14.80 -6.59 30.65
CA ALA A 6 14.72 -5.30 30.00
C ALA A 6 13.70 -5.37 28.86
N THR A 7 12.82 -4.37 28.76
CA THR A 7 11.84 -4.29 27.67
C THR A 7 12.57 -4.30 26.32
N PRO A 8 12.26 -5.24 25.41
CA PRO A 8 12.90 -5.33 24.10
C PRO A 8 12.72 -4.02 23.31
N HIS A 9 13.81 -3.50 22.75
CA HIS A 9 13.82 -2.24 22.00
C HIS A 9 13.99 -2.50 20.50
N VAL A 10 12.95 -2.19 19.72
CA VAL A 10 12.92 -2.37 18.27
C VAL A 10 13.09 -1.04 17.56
N LEU A 11 13.96 -1.01 16.55
CA LEU A 11 14.13 0.12 15.66
C LEU A 11 13.24 -0.05 14.42
N LEU A 12 12.38 0.93 14.14
CA LEU A 12 11.51 0.97 12.97
C LEU A 12 12.04 1.95 11.93
N VAL A 13 12.21 1.49 10.68
CA VAL A 13 12.67 2.33 9.56
C VAL A 13 11.62 2.35 8.43
N PRO A 14 10.69 3.33 8.45
CA PRO A 14 9.69 3.50 7.40
C PRO A 14 10.30 4.03 6.09
N PHE A 15 9.64 3.73 4.98
CA PHE A 15 9.84 4.47 3.73
C PHE A 15 8.88 5.68 3.71
N PRO A 16 9.34 6.91 3.38
CA PRO A 16 8.53 8.13 3.50
C PRO A 16 7.54 8.29 2.32
N ALA A 17 6.55 7.40 2.33
CA ALA A 17 5.38 7.39 1.46
C ALA A 17 4.17 7.04 2.32
N GLN A 18 3.01 7.67 2.08
CA GLN A 18 1.80 7.46 2.88
C GLN A 18 1.39 5.99 2.88
N GLY A 19 1.44 5.35 1.71
CA GLY A 19 1.15 3.93 1.55
C GLY A 19 2.14 2.97 2.23
N HIS A 20 3.25 3.48 2.80
CA HIS A 20 4.29 2.69 3.47
C HIS A 20 4.43 3.04 4.94
N ALA A 21 4.61 4.32 5.25
CA ALA A 21 4.82 4.83 6.60
C ALA A 21 3.59 4.61 7.49
N LEU A 22 2.39 4.94 7.01
CA LEU A 22 1.15 4.81 7.79
C LEU A 22 0.88 3.37 8.24
N PRO A 23 0.88 2.34 7.37
CA PRO A 23 0.66 0.96 7.82
C PRO A 23 1.80 0.44 8.71
N LEU A 24 3.04 0.95 8.59
CA LEU A 24 4.09 0.62 9.56
C LEU A 24 3.84 1.28 10.92
N TYR A 25 3.28 2.49 10.96
CA TYR A 25 2.87 3.14 12.21
C TYR A 25 1.70 2.41 12.88
N ASP A 26 0.76 1.92 12.09
CA ASP A 26 -0.34 1.08 12.57
C ASP A 26 0.21 -0.23 13.20
N LEU A 27 1.15 -0.89 12.53
CA LEU A 27 1.87 -2.03 13.12
C LEU A 27 2.62 -1.61 14.39
N ALA A 28 3.28 -0.44 14.40
CA ALA A 28 4.00 0.05 15.56
C ALA A 28 3.08 0.25 16.78
N ALA A 29 1.85 0.76 16.60
CA ALA A 29 0.86 0.84 17.67
C ALA A 29 0.53 -0.54 18.24
N LEU A 30 0.32 -1.53 17.38
CA LEU A 30 0.05 -2.92 17.78
C LEU A 30 1.21 -3.57 18.55
N LEU A 31 2.46 -3.25 18.17
CA LEU A 31 3.67 -3.69 18.85
C LEU A 31 3.85 -2.99 20.20
N ALA A 32 3.63 -1.68 20.26
CA ALA A 32 3.72 -0.89 21.48
C ALA A 32 2.69 -1.32 22.53
N ALA A 33 1.45 -1.63 22.09
CA ALA A 33 0.39 -2.16 22.95
C ALA A 33 0.75 -3.52 23.59
N ARG A 34 1.70 -4.25 23.01
CA ARG A 34 2.21 -5.53 23.54
C ARG A 34 3.53 -5.39 24.31
N GLY A 35 3.83 -4.16 24.73
CA GLY A 35 4.94 -3.87 25.63
C GLY A 35 6.30 -3.79 24.96
N LEU A 36 6.39 -3.63 23.63
CA LEU A 36 7.67 -3.35 22.98
C LEU A 36 8.02 -1.87 23.09
N ARG A 37 9.31 -1.58 23.32
CA ARG A 37 9.86 -0.22 23.20
C ARG A 37 10.24 -0.01 21.73
N LEU A 38 9.82 1.11 21.14
CA LEU A 38 10.01 1.38 19.72
C LEU A 38 10.72 2.73 19.52
N THR A 39 11.71 2.75 18.65
CA THR A 39 12.21 4.00 18.06
C THR A 39 11.86 4.03 16.58
N VAL A 40 11.21 5.09 16.11
CA VAL A 40 10.83 5.27 14.70
C VAL A 40 11.74 6.29 14.05
N VAL A 41 12.48 5.88 13.04
CA VAL A 41 13.28 6.78 12.21
C VAL A 41 12.35 7.64 11.37
N THR A 42 12.57 8.94 11.37
CA THR A 42 11.82 9.88 10.53
C THR A 42 12.71 11.06 10.14
N THR A 43 12.19 11.94 9.29
CA THR A 43 12.84 13.18 8.88
C THR A 43 11.94 14.38 9.21
N PRO A 44 12.48 15.62 9.26
CA PRO A 44 11.68 16.79 9.58
C PRO A 44 10.40 16.92 8.75
N GLY A 45 10.46 16.66 7.43
CA GLY A 45 9.31 16.72 6.53
C GLY A 45 8.26 15.63 6.73
N ASN A 46 8.58 14.57 7.47
CA ASN A 46 7.67 13.45 7.75
C ASN A 46 7.25 13.36 9.23
N ALA A 47 7.87 14.14 10.11
CA ALA A 47 7.70 14.03 11.56
C ALA A 47 6.24 14.25 12.02
N ALA A 48 5.49 15.12 11.34
CA ALA A 48 4.09 15.39 11.67
C ALA A 48 3.19 14.15 11.52
N GLN A 49 3.50 13.26 10.56
CA GLN A 49 2.72 12.02 10.33
C GLN A 49 2.83 11.03 11.49
N LEU A 50 3.86 11.17 12.34
CA LEU A 50 4.11 10.30 13.48
C LEU A 50 3.36 10.76 14.74
N ALA A 51 2.83 11.99 14.76
CA ALA A 51 2.22 12.59 15.94
C ALA A 51 1.08 11.74 16.56
N PRO A 52 0.15 11.16 15.78
CA PRO A 52 -0.91 10.31 16.36
C PRO A 52 -0.35 9.10 17.11
N LEU A 53 0.67 8.44 16.57
CA LEU A 53 1.31 7.28 17.20
C LEU A 53 2.01 7.67 18.51
N LEU A 54 2.71 8.81 18.52
CA LEU A 54 3.40 9.31 19.71
C LEU A 54 2.41 9.70 20.81
N ALA A 55 1.26 10.29 20.44
CA ALA A 55 0.21 10.64 21.37
C ALA A 55 -0.48 9.41 21.98
N ALA A 56 -0.68 8.35 21.18
CA ALA A 56 -1.30 7.11 21.64
C ALA A 56 -0.35 6.27 22.52
N HIS A 57 0.96 6.33 22.29
CA HIS A 57 1.96 5.51 22.98
C HIS A 57 3.18 6.32 23.49
N PRO A 58 2.98 7.33 24.35
CA PRO A 58 4.02 8.27 24.77
C PRO A 58 5.12 7.65 25.65
N ASP A 59 4.91 6.45 26.20
CA ASP A 59 5.92 5.76 27.02
C ASP A 59 6.72 4.71 26.24
N SER A 60 6.14 4.20 25.15
CA SER A 60 6.70 3.09 24.37
C SER A 60 7.37 3.55 23.09
N VAL A 61 6.91 4.65 22.46
CA VAL A 61 7.39 5.07 21.13
C VAL A 61 8.19 6.36 21.22
N ARG A 62 9.35 6.42 20.56
CA ARG A 62 10.18 7.63 20.43
C ARG A 62 10.53 7.90 18.96
N PRO A 63 10.57 9.16 18.51
CA PRO A 63 11.09 9.49 17.20
C PRO A 63 12.62 9.58 17.22
N LEU A 64 13.26 9.12 16.14
CA LEU A 64 14.63 9.48 15.77
C LEU A 64 14.57 10.35 14.52
N VAL A 65 14.61 11.67 14.70
CA VAL A 65 14.54 12.63 13.60
C VAL A 65 15.94 12.87 13.04
N LEU A 66 16.16 12.49 11.78
CA LEU A 66 17.42 12.68 11.07
C LEU A 66 17.19 13.54 9.81
N PRO A 67 18.16 14.37 9.40
CA PRO A 67 18.06 15.08 8.13
C PRO A 67 17.89 14.10 6.96
N PHE A 68 16.98 14.40 6.05
CA PHE A 68 16.86 13.61 4.82
C PHE A 68 18.15 13.72 4.00
N PRO A 69 18.71 12.61 3.48
CA PRO A 69 19.94 12.67 2.70
C PRO A 69 19.77 13.42 1.38
N SER A 70 20.66 14.35 1.09
CA SER A 70 20.70 15.02 -0.22
C SER A 70 21.34 14.14 -1.29
N HIS A 71 20.87 14.26 -2.53
CA HIS A 71 21.52 13.68 -3.71
C HIS A 71 21.52 14.71 -4.85
N PRO A 72 22.57 14.82 -5.69
CA PRO A 72 22.64 15.83 -6.77
C PRO A 72 21.45 15.77 -7.75
N SER A 73 20.92 14.57 -7.99
CA SER A 73 19.77 14.33 -8.87
C SER A 73 18.40 14.44 -8.16
N LEU A 74 18.34 14.80 -6.88
CA LEU A 74 17.09 15.04 -6.15
C LEU A 74 16.87 16.54 -5.91
N PRO A 75 15.65 17.06 -6.14
CA PRO A 75 15.29 18.41 -5.74
C PRO A 75 15.49 18.64 -4.23
N ALA A 76 15.95 19.84 -3.86
CA ALA A 76 16.11 20.22 -2.46
C ALA A 76 14.75 20.23 -1.73
N GLY A 77 14.72 19.72 -0.49
CA GLY A 77 13.51 19.67 0.34
C GLY A 77 12.54 18.52 0.02
N LEU A 78 12.86 17.65 -0.94
CA LEU A 78 12.05 16.49 -1.25
C LEU A 78 12.30 15.36 -0.24
N GLU A 79 11.48 15.30 0.81
CA GLU A 79 11.58 14.28 1.87
C GLU A 79 10.46 13.24 1.87
N ASN A 80 9.40 13.45 1.08
CA ASN A 80 8.24 12.56 1.01
C ASN A 80 7.84 12.33 -0.46
N THR A 81 7.43 11.10 -0.78
CA THR A 81 7.11 10.71 -2.15
C THR A 81 5.79 11.25 -2.69
N MET A 82 4.89 11.77 -1.86
CA MET A 82 3.66 12.45 -2.30
C MET A 82 3.95 13.58 -3.30
N ASN A 83 5.05 14.31 -3.11
CA ASN A 83 5.48 15.40 -3.98
C ASN A 83 6.68 15.01 -4.86
N CYS A 84 6.92 13.70 -5.03
CA CYS A 84 8.05 13.17 -5.79
C CYS A 84 7.59 12.73 -7.18
N PRO A 85 8.01 13.42 -8.25
CA PRO A 85 7.82 12.92 -9.61
C PRO A 85 8.34 11.48 -9.77
N PRO A 86 7.66 10.61 -10.55
CA PRO A 86 8.03 9.20 -10.69
C PRO A 86 9.49 8.95 -11.10
N VAL A 87 10.06 9.84 -11.90
CA VAL A 87 11.46 9.78 -12.36
C VAL A 87 12.48 9.78 -11.21
N TYR A 88 12.14 10.37 -10.07
CA TYR A 88 13.05 10.48 -8.93
C TYR A 88 12.94 9.32 -7.93
N ILE A 89 11.92 8.46 -8.02
CA ILE A 89 11.68 7.41 -7.01
C ILE A 89 12.88 6.46 -6.86
N ALA A 90 13.52 6.09 -7.97
CA ALA A 90 14.72 5.27 -7.98
C ALA A 90 15.88 5.91 -7.18
N VAL A 91 16.15 7.18 -7.46
CA VAL A 91 17.19 7.96 -6.78
C VAL A 91 16.81 8.22 -5.32
N PHE A 92 15.54 8.42 -5.03
CA PHE A 92 15.02 8.63 -3.69
C PHE A 92 15.28 7.40 -2.79
N ILE A 93 14.97 6.20 -3.28
CA ILE A 93 15.26 4.94 -2.58
C ILE A 93 16.78 4.78 -2.35
N HIS A 94 17.58 5.09 -3.37
CA HIS A 94 19.04 5.04 -3.28
C HIS A 94 19.59 6.01 -2.21
N ALA A 95 19.17 7.28 -2.24
CA ALA A 95 19.64 8.32 -1.35
C ALA A 95 19.33 8.00 0.13
N LEU A 96 18.19 7.37 0.40
CA LEU A 96 17.77 7.00 1.75
C LEU A 96 18.79 6.10 2.47
N ALA A 97 19.58 5.32 1.74
CA ALA A 97 20.63 4.46 2.31
C ALA A 97 21.74 5.23 3.03
N ALA A 98 21.91 6.53 2.76
CA ALA A 98 22.85 7.38 3.49
C ALA A 98 22.46 7.60 4.96
N LEU A 99 21.22 7.26 5.37
CA LEU A 99 20.82 7.20 6.77
C LEU A 99 21.48 6.04 7.55
N HIS A 100 22.13 5.09 6.89
CA HIS A 100 22.83 3.98 7.54
C HIS A 100 23.76 4.47 8.65
N ARG A 101 24.75 5.31 8.32
CA ARG A 101 25.77 5.76 9.29
C ARG A 101 25.20 6.48 10.51
N PRO A 102 24.32 7.50 10.37
CA PRO A 102 23.76 8.18 11.53
C PRO A 102 22.88 7.26 12.39
N ILE A 103 22.12 6.32 11.79
CA ILE A 103 21.33 5.35 12.55
C ILE A 103 22.24 4.38 13.31
N LEU A 104 23.32 3.89 12.68
CA LEU A 104 24.28 3.00 13.35
C LEU A 104 24.94 3.69 14.55
N ALA A 105 25.36 4.94 14.37
CA ALA A 105 25.95 5.74 15.45
C ALA A 105 24.96 5.96 16.60
N TRP A 106 23.69 6.24 16.28
CA TRP A 106 22.62 6.34 17.27
C TRP A 106 22.39 5.01 18.00
N ALA A 107 22.30 3.88 17.27
CA ALA A 107 22.03 2.57 17.88
C ALA A 107 23.14 2.18 18.88
N ARG A 108 24.41 2.43 18.52
CA ARG A 108 25.57 2.20 19.39
C ARG A 108 25.62 3.12 20.63
N SER A 109 24.90 4.24 20.62
CA SER A 109 24.82 5.15 21.76
C SER A 109 23.66 4.86 22.72
N GLN A 110 22.97 3.71 22.58
CA GLN A 110 21.86 3.29 23.46
C GLN A 110 22.24 2.15 24.44
N PRO A 111 23.26 2.28 25.33
CA PRO A 111 23.69 1.17 26.19
C PRO A 111 22.66 0.76 27.25
N ALA A 112 21.76 1.67 27.64
CA ALA A 112 20.69 1.39 28.61
C ALA A 112 19.50 0.62 28.00
N HIS A 113 19.30 0.76 26.68
CA HIS A 113 18.19 0.18 25.93
C HIS A 113 18.71 -0.28 24.55
N PRO A 114 19.57 -1.32 24.50
CA PRO A 114 20.15 -1.77 23.24
C PRO A 114 19.04 -2.21 22.29
N VAL A 115 19.19 -1.84 21.01
CA VAL A 115 18.29 -2.34 19.95
C VAL A 115 18.47 -3.85 19.86
N VAL A 116 17.37 -4.59 19.78
CA VAL A 116 17.36 -6.07 19.67
C VAL A 116 16.88 -6.56 18.31
N ALA A 117 16.20 -5.70 17.55
CA ALA A 117 15.75 -6.00 16.19
C ALA A 117 15.55 -4.70 15.38
N VAL A 118 15.69 -4.81 14.07
CA VAL A 118 15.30 -3.75 13.11
C VAL A 118 14.09 -4.25 12.33
N VAL A 119 13.00 -3.48 12.30
CA VAL A 119 11.89 -3.70 11.37
C VAL A 119 11.89 -2.57 10.36
N SER A 120 11.97 -2.87 9.08
CA SER A 120 12.07 -1.84 8.06
C SER A 120 11.26 -2.17 6.82
N ASP A 121 10.77 -1.12 6.16
CA ASP A 121 10.05 -1.25 4.89
C ASP A 121 10.89 -1.99 3.84
N PHE A 122 10.23 -2.70 2.90
CA PHE A 122 10.93 -3.45 1.86
C PHE A 122 11.74 -2.56 0.88
N PHE A 123 11.43 -1.26 0.75
CA PHE A 123 12.29 -0.31 0.03
C PHE A 123 13.53 0.09 0.83
N CYS A 124 13.57 -0.20 2.12
CA CYS A 124 14.70 0.06 3.01
C CYS A 124 15.62 -1.17 3.16
N GLY A 125 15.82 -1.93 2.08
CA GLY A 125 16.70 -3.11 2.04
C GLY A 125 18.10 -2.89 2.62
N TRP A 126 18.65 -1.69 2.42
CA TRP A 126 19.94 -1.22 2.95
C TRP A 126 20.06 -1.29 4.48
N THR A 127 18.95 -1.46 5.20
CA THR A 127 18.97 -1.69 6.65
C THR A 127 19.40 -3.11 7.03
N GLN A 128 19.51 -4.04 6.08
CA GLN A 128 20.03 -5.39 6.31
C GLN A 128 21.51 -5.37 6.76
N PRO A 129 22.46 -4.77 6.02
CA PRO A 129 23.83 -4.63 6.50
C PRO A 129 23.93 -3.79 7.78
N LEU A 130 23.08 -2.76 7.94
CA LEU A 130 22.98 -2.00 9.20
C LEU A 130 22.67 -2.90 10.40
N ALA A 131 21.65 -3.76 10.28
CA ALA A 131 21.27 -4.68 11.36
C ALA A 131 22.40 -5.68 11.67
N ALA A 132 23.11 -6.16 10.64
CA ALA A 132 24.28 -7.01 10.82
C ALA A 132 25.43 -6.30 11.56
N GLU A 133 25.66 -5.00 11.30
CA GLU A 133 26.68 -4.19 12.01
C GLU A 133 26.30 -3.82 13.45
N ILE A 134 25.01 -3.81 13.76
CA ILE A 134 24.49 -3.70 15.14
C ILE A 134 24.57 -5.07 15.83
N GLY A 135 24.47 -6.17 15.08
CA GLY A 135 24.47 -7.55 15.58
C GLY A 135 23.07 -8.08 15.91
N VAL A 136 22.03 -7.60 15.21
CA VAL A 136 20.62 -7.95 15.46
C VAL A 136 19.91 -8.44 14.20
N PRO A 137 18.82 -9.21 14.31
CA PRO A 137 18.01 -9.57 13.15
C PRO A 137 17.29 -8.36 12.55
N ARG A 138 17.15 -8.37 11.22
CA ARG A 138 16.23 -7.51 10.48
C ARG A 138 14.97 -8.28 10.09
N VAL A 139 13.82 -7.66 10.27
CA VAL A 139 12.52 -8.11 9.78
C VAL A 139 12.06 -7.14 8.70
N VAL A 140 11.59 -7.68 7.58
CA VAL A 140 11.08 -6.87 6.46
C VAL A 140 9.59 -6.61 6.68
N PHE A 141 9.19 -5.35 6.70
CA PHE A 141 7.78 -4.97 6.68
C PHE A 141 7.31 -4.77 5.24
N THR A 142 6.18 -5.37 4.89
CA THR A 142 5.55 -5.20 3.57
C THR A 142 4.19 -4.54 3.73
N PRO A 143 4.02 -3.30 3.22
CA PRO A 143 2.70 -2.67 3.14
C PRO A 143 1.90 -3.13 1.90
N SER A 144 2.39 -4.14 1.18
CA SER A 144 1.73 -4.83 0.07
C SER A 144 1.37 -6.27 0.49
N GLY A 145 0.57 -6.94 -0.34
CA GLY A 145 0.23 -8.35 -0.21
C GLY A 145 1.43 -9.27 -0.47
N VAL A 146 1.29 -10.55 -0.13
CA VAL A 146 2.34 -11.56 -0.34
C VAL A 146 2.65 -11.72 -1.82
N LEU A 147 1.63 -11.80 -2.67
CA LEU A 147 1.82 -11.95 -4.12
C LEU A 147 2.49 -10.71 -4.72
N GLY A 148 2.00 -9.52 -4.34
CA GLY A 148 2.57 -8.22 -4.74
C GLY A 148 4.02 -8.04 -4.29
N THR A 149 4.40 -8.65 -3.17
CA THR A 149 5.79 -8.69 -2.67
C THR A 149 6.62 -9.72 -3.43
N ALA A 150 6.12 -10.93 -3.69
CA ALA A 150 6.89 -12.00 -4.33
C ALA A 150 7.31 -11.66 -5.77
N VAL A 151 6.44 -11.03 -6.55
CA VAL A 151 6.69 -10.67 -7.96
C VAL A 151 7.95 -9.83 -8.18
N PRO A 152 8.15 -8.66 -7.54
CA PRO A 152 9.37 -7.86 -7.71
C PRO A 152 10.63 -8.59 -7.26
N HIS A 153 10.58 -9.36 -6.17
CA HIS A 153 11.74 -10.15 -5.74
C HIS A 153 12.09 -11.24 -6.76
N SER A 154 11.10 -11.92 -7.33
CA SER A 154 11.31 -12.89 -8.41
C SER A 154 11.99 -12.27 -9.63
N LEU A 155 11.55 -11.07 -10.02
CA LEU A 155 12.13 -10.33 -11.15
C LEU A 155 13.59 -9.98 -10.90
N PHE A 156 13.94 -9.40 -9.74
CA PHE A 156 15.32 -9.04 -9.42
C PHE A 156 16.24 -10.26 -9.19
N ARG A 157 15.70 -11.39 -8.73
CA ARG A 157 16.46 -12.66 -8.62
C ARG A 157 16.77 -13.26 -9.98
N ARG A 158 15.79 -13.29 -10.88
CA ARG A 158 15.91 -13.96 -12.20
C ARG A 158 16.44 -13.05 -13.31
N LEU A 159 16.43 -11.73 -13.10
CA LEU A 159 16.83 -10.72 -14.08
C LEU A 159 16.13 -10.92 -15.43
N VAL A 160 14.82 -11.22 -15.39
CA VAL A 160 13.99 -11.44 -16.57
C VAL A 160 14.03 -10.22 -17.50
N LYS A 161 14.41 -10.44 -18.76
CA LYS A 161 14.40 -9.41 -19.80
C LYS A 161 13.32 -9.70 -20.83
N ARG A 162 12.68 -8.65 -21.33
CA ARG A 162 11.89 -8.74 -22.56
C ARG A 162 12.83 -8.98 -23.74
N PRO A 163 12.59 -10.00 -24.59
CA PRO A 163 13.39 -10.22 -25.78
C PRO A 163 13.33 -9.05 -26.78
N VAL A 164 14.41 -8.85 -27.53
CA VAL A 164 14.47 -7.82 -28.57
C VAL A 164 13.42 -8.09 -29.64
N GLY A 165 12.62 -7.08 -29.98
CA GLY A 165 11.57 -7.17 -31.00
C GLY A 165 10.19 -7.60 -30.48
N CYS A 166 10.08 -8.00 -29.20
CA CYS A 166 8.78 -8.20 -28.56
C CYS A 166 8.18 -6.87 -28.12
N ASP A 167 6.86 -6.74 -28.22
CA ASP A 167 6.13 -5.58 -27.72
C ASP A 167 5.89 -5.64 -26.21
N ASP A 168 5.17 -4.65 -25.69
CA ASP A 168 4.81 -4.54 -24.28
C ASP A 168 3.78 -5.60 -23.81
N GLY A 169 3.21 -6.37 -24.73
CA GLY A 169 2.33 -7.52 -24.45
C GLY A 169 3.08 -8.81 -24.17
N PHE A 170 4.42 -8.80 -24.17
CA PHE A 170 5.23 -9.98 -23.87
C PHE A 170 4.90 -10.56 -22.48
N PRO A 171 4.51 -11.84 -22.37
CA PRO A 171 4.15 -12.44 -21.10
C PRO A 171 5.39 -12.79 -20.27
N VAL A 172 5.37 -12.40 -19.00
CA VAL A 172 6.38 -12.74 -17.99
C VAL A 172 5.79 -13.72 -17.00
N ALA A 173 6.29 -14.96 -16.99
CA ALA A 173 5.81 -16.03 -16.11
C ALA A 173 6.58 -16.08 -14.78
N PHE A 174 5.88 -16.54 -13.73
CA PHE A 174 6.38 -16.72 -12.37
C PHE A 174 6.15 -18.16 -11.88
N PRO A 175 6.92 -19.14 -12.39
CA PRO A 175 6.65 -20.56 -12.19
C PRO A 175 6.85 -21.04 -10.73
N ALA A 176 7.61 -20.30 -9.92
CA ALA A 176 7.83 -20.62 -8.51
C ALA A 176 6.71 -20.09 -7.58
N ILE A 177 5.77 -19.32 -8.11
CA ILE A 177 4.63 -18.80 -7.36
C ILE A 177 3.42 -19.73 -7.59
N PRO A 178 2.68 -20.15 -6.54
CA PRO A 178 1.48 -20.97 -6.69
C PRO A 178 0.48 -20.41 -7.70
N GLY A 179 0.01 -21.28 -8.61
CA GLY A 179 -0.86 -20.88 -9.72
C GLY A 179 -0.11 -20.35 -10.95
N GLU A 180 1.23 -20.30 -10.90
CA GLU A 180 2.13 -19.92 -11.99
C GLU A 180 1.66 -18.67 -12.76
N PRO A 181 1.41 -17.54 -12.05
CA PRO A 181 0.85 -16.37 -12.69
C PRO A 181 1.78 -15.82 -13.77
N ALA A 182 1.17 -15.16 -14.74
CA ALA A 182 1.86 -14.40 -15.77
C ALA A 182 1.28 -12.99 -15.86
N PHE A 183 2.15 -12.04 -16.16
CA PHE A 183 1.83 -10.63 -16.34
C PHE A 183 2.47 -10.15 -17.63
N GLU A 184 1.80 -9.26 -18.36
CA GLU A 184 2.39 -8.66 -19.55
C GLU A 184 3.50 -7.68 -19.17
N TRP A 185 4.47 -7.44 -20.05
CA TRP A 185 5.58 -6.50 -19.80
C TRP A 185 5.10 -5.09 -19.42
N ARG A 186 3.96 -4.64 -19.98
CA ARG A 186 3.32 -3.37 -19.57
C ARG A 186 2.90 -3.33 -18.11
N GLU A 187 2.51 -4.47 -17.54
CA GLU A 187 2.03 -4.63 -16.16
C GLU A 187 3.18 -4.79 -15.15
N ILE A 188 4.42 -5.00 -15.63
CA ILE A 188 5.61 -5.07 -14.78
C ILE A 188 5.98 -3.69 -14.23
N SER A 189 6.37 -3.66 -12.95
CA SER A 189 6.77 -2.44 -12.24
C SER A 189 7.79 -1.60 -13.01
N MET A 190 7.53 -0.29 -13.10
CA MET A 190 8.42 0.68 -13.74
C MET A 190 9.82 0.71 -13.09
N LEU A 191 9.94 0.45 -11.79
CA LEU A 191 11.25 0.42 -11.12
C LEU A 191 12.12 -0.73 -11.64
N TYR A 192 11.52 -1.90 -11.85
CA TYR A 192 12.23 -3.04 -12.42
C TYR A 192 12.60 -2.81 -13.88
N LYS A 193 11.66 -2.30 -14.69
CA LYS A 193 11.91 -1.96 -16.10
C LYS A 193 13.02 -0.91 -16.23
N ALA A 194 12.99 0.13 -15.41
CA ALA A 194 14.00 1.17 -15.41
C ALA A 194 15.41 0.63 -15.10
N TYR A 195 15.53 -0.35 -14.20
CA TYR A 195 16.79 -1.04 -13.95
C TYR A 195 17.21 -1.91 -15.15
N ILE A 196 16.35 -2.83 -15.60
CA ILE A 196 16.73 -3.86 -16.56
C ILE A 196 16.94 -3.32 -17.98
N GLU A 197 16.30 -2.20 -18.31
CA GLU A 197 16.43 -1.48 -19.59
C GLU A 197 17.50 -0.37 -19.52
N GLY A 198 18.15 -0.15 -18.37
CA GLY A 198 19.23 0.82 -18.21
C GLY A 198 18.78 2.28 -18.28
N LEU A 199 17.54 2.57 -17.84
CA LEU A 199 16.94 3.92 -17.84
C LEU A 199 17.29 4.73 -16.60
N VAL A 200 18.03 4.14 -15.66
CA VAL A 200 18.57 4.81 -14.47
C VAL A 200 20.09 4.70 -14.46
N GLU A 201 20.74 5.63 -13.76
CA GLU A 201 22.18 5.56 -13.51
C GLU A 201 22.57 4.21 -12.90
N GLU A 202 23.67 3.62 -13.37
CA GLU A 202 24.10 2.26 -13.01
C GLU A 202 24.17 2.05 -11.49
N GLN A 203 24.75 3.01 -10.76
CA GLN A 203 24.87 2.94 -9.30
C GLN A 203 23.49 2.93 -8.61
N VAL A 204 22.55 3.74 -9.09
CA VAL A 204 21.17 3.78 -8.58
C VAL A 204 20.47 2.46 -8.90
N GLY A 205 20.64 1.95 -10.12
CA GLY A 205 20.09 0.67 -10.56
C GLY A 205 20.55 -0.51 -9.72
N GLU A 206 21.87 -0.66 -9.52
CA GLU A 206 22.40 -1.73 -8.67
C GLU A 206 22.00 -1.57 -7.21
N SER A 207 21.88 -0.33 -6.71
CA SER A 207 21.34 -0.07 -5.37
C SER A 207 19.89 -0.54 -5.22
N LEU A 208 19.04 -0.35 -6.24
CA LEU A 208 17.65 -0.83 -6.23
C LEU A 208 17.57 -2.35 -6.20
N LYS A 209 18.34 -3.01 -7.07
CA LYS A 209 18.43 -4.46 -7.10
C LYS A 209 18.93 -5.00 -5.76
N GLN A 210 20.02 -4.45 -5.24
CA GLN A 210 20.60 -4.91 -3.97
C GLN A 210 19.65 -4.67 -2.79
N ASN A 211 18.92 -3.54 -2.77
CA ASN A 211 17.85 -3.32 -1.79
C ASN A 211 16.80 -4.43 -1.83
N CYS A 212 16.37 -4.85 -3.02
CA CYS A 212 15.41 -5.96 -3.15
C CYS A 212 16.03 -7.29 -2.67
N LEU A 213 17.27 -7.60 -3.05
CA LEU A 213 17.90 -8.86 -2.65
C LEU A 213 18.17 -8.95 -1.15
N TRP A 214 18.51 -7.84 -0.49
CA TRP A 214 18.70 -7.78 0.96
C TRP A 214 17.43 -8.08 1.76
N ASN A 215 16.24 -7.93 1.18
CA ASN A 215 15.00 -8.37 1.85
C ASN A 215 14.99 -9.90 2.04
N LEU A 216 15.57 -10.66 1.11
CA LEU A 216 15.63 -12.12 1.15
C LEU A 216 16.65 -12.64 2.16
N GLU A 217 17.58 -11.79 2.59
CA GLU A 217 18.56 -12.10 3.64
C GLU A 217 18.01 -11.82 5.06
N GLY A 218 16.88 -11.13 5.16
CA GLY A 218 16.20 -10.84 6.42
C GLY A 218 15.80 -12.11 7.19
N TRP A 219 15.42 -11.92 8.45
CA TRP A 219 14.93 -12.99 9.31
C TRP A 219 13.56 -13.52 8.85
N GLY A 220 12.69 -12.61 8.42
CA GLY A 220 11.39 -12.92 7.84
C GLY A 220 10.62 -11.66 7.44
N PHE A 221 9.40 -11.85 6.98
CA PHE A 221 8.51 -10.78 6.51
C PHE A 221 7.32 -10.62 7.44
N VAL A 222 6.97 -9.40 7.79
CA VAL A 222 5.68 -9.06 8.40
C VAL A 222 4.85 -8.34 7.34
N SER A 223 3.77 -8.97 6.91
CA SER A 223 2.95 -8.48 5.81
C SER A 223 1.58 -8.05 6.30
N ASN A 224 1.13 -6.88 5.84
CA ASN A 224 -0.21 -6.37 6.10
C ASN A 224 -1.24 -7.13 5.24
N THR A 225 -1.50 -8.39 5.56
CA THR A 225 -2.43 -9.28 4.85
C THR A 225 -2.98 -10.34 5.81
N PHE A 226 -3.90 -11.17 5.36
CA PHE A 226 -4.52 -12.22 6.17
C PHE A 226 -4.82 -13.48 5.35
N ARG A 227 -4.92 -14.62 6.05
CA ARG A 227 -4.97 -15.95 5.43
C ARG A 227 -6.20 -16.17 4.53
N ALA A 228 -7.35 -15.59 4.84
CA ALA A 228 -8.53 -15.75 3.99
C ALA A 228 -8.41 -15.03 2.63
N LEU A 229 -7.56 -14.01 2.52
CA LEU A 229 -7.29 -13.32 1.26
C LEU A 229 -6.12 -13.94 0.47
N GLU A 230 -5.02 -14.29 1.14
CA GLU A 230 -3.78 -14.76 0.47
C GLU A 230 -3.29 -16.13 0.96
N GLY A 231 -4.16 -16.97 1.51
CA GLY A 231 -3.81 -18.28 2.08
C GLY A 231 -2.97 -19.13 1.12
N ARG A 232 -3.34 -19.12 -0.17
CA ARG A 232 -2.60 -19.77 -1.27
C ARG A 232 -1.09 -19.46 -1.28
N TYR A 233 -0.71 -18.25 -0.89
CA TYR A 233 0.66 -17.73 -0.89
C TYR A 233 1.32 -17.79 0.51
N LEU A 234 0.53 -18.07 1.56
CA LEU A 234 0.95 -18.14 2.96
C LEU A 234 1.10 -19.57 3.49
N ASP A 235 0.47 -20.55 2.83
CA ASP A 235 0.45 -21.94 3.28
C ASP A 235 1.82 -22.64 3.13
N ALA A 236 2.69 -22.13 2.26
CA ALA A 236 4.07 -22.59 2.11
C ALA A 236 5.03 -21.41 1.90
N PRO A 237 6.28 -21.48 2.41
CA PRO A 237 7.29 -20.46 2.12
C PRO A 237 7.59 -20.38 0.62
N LEU A 238 7.57 -19.17 0.07
CA LEU A 238 7.83 -18.93 -1.34
C LEU A 238 9.33 -18.80 -1.61
N GLU A 239 9.81 -19.41 -2.68
CA GLU A 239 11.20 -19.27 -3.14
C GLU A 239 11.55 -17.80 -3.39
N ASP A 240 10.62 -17.05 -3.99
CA ASP A 240 10.77 -15.64 -4.32
C ASP A 240 10.81 -14.73 -3.08
N LEU A 241 10.47 -15.26 -1.90
CA LEU A 241 10.66 -14.63 -0.60
C LEU A 241 11.79 -15.30 0.20
N GLY A 242 12.70 -16.00 -0.47
CA GLY A 242 13.88 -16.64 0.13
C GLY A 242 13.52 -17.79 1.06
N PHE A 243 12.37 -18.43 0.85
CA PHE A 243 11.77 -19.42 1.76
C PHE A 243 11.65 -18.92 3.21
N LYS A 244 11.56 -17.60 3.38
CA LYS A 244 11.41 -16.99 4.70
C LYS A 244 9.97 -17.11 5.16
N ARG A 245 9.82 -17.09 6.48
CA ARG A 245 8.51 -17.00 7.11
C ARG A 245 7.87 -15.65 6.80
N VAL A 246 6.56 -15.67 6.61
CA VAL A 246 5.70 -14.49 6.53
C VAL A 246 4.73 -14.51 7.71
N TRP A 247 4.73 -13.49 8.56
CA TRP A 247 3.68 -13.23 9.53
C TRP A 247 2.61 -12.37 8.87
N ALA A 248 1.42 -12.93 8.67
CA ALA A 248 0.30 -12.21 8.10
C ALA A 248 -0.47 -11.52 9.22
N VAL A 249 -0.23 -10.23 9.44
CA VAL A 249 -0.71 -9.49 10.63
C VAL A 249 -1.86 -8.53 10.32
N GLY A 250 -2.33 -8.53 9.07
CA GLY A 250 -3.33 -7.59 8.59
C GLY A 250 -4.78 -8.04 8.77
N PRO A 251 -5.75 -7.19 8.43
CA PRO A 251 -5.53 -5.77 8.12
C PRO A 251 -5.09 -4.99 9.38
N VAL A 252 -3.98 -4.25 9.32
CA VAL A 252 -3.46 -3.49 10.49
C VAL A 252 -4.15 -2.14 10.69
N ALA A 253 -5.02 -1.73 9.77
CA ALA A 253 -5.68 -0.42 9.81
C ALA A 253 -6.60 -0.29 11.05
N PRO A 254 -6.67 0.90 11.67
CA PRO A 254 -7.49 1.11 12.86
C PRO A 254 -8.99 0.92 12.57
N ASP A 255 -9.70 0.34 13.55
CA ASP A 255 -11.14 0.05 13.47
C ASP A 255 -11.98 1.31 13.21
N THR A 256 -11.52 2.51 13.57
CA THR A 256 -12.13 3.79 13.21
C THR A 256 -11.07 4.89 13.17
N ASP A 257 -10.99 5.63 12.07
CA ASP A 257 -10.30 6.92 12.05
C ASP A 257 -11.21 7.96 12.70
N ALA A 258 -11.12 8.10 14.03
CA ALA A 258 -11.98 9.01 14.80
C ALA A 258 -11.82 10.49 14.41
N ALA A 259 -10.73 10.84 13.72
CA ALA A 259 -10.46 12.20 13.25
C ALA A 259 -10.81 12.38 11.76
N GLY A 260 -10.84 11.31 10.96
CA GLY A 260 -11.01 11.41 9.50
C GLY A 260 -9.80 12.04 8.78
N GLU A 261 -8.65 12.12 9.46
CA GLU A 261 -7.42 12.79 9.02
C GLU A 261 -6.36 11.81 8.49
N ARG A 262 -6.65 10.50 8.42
CA ARG A 262 -5.68 9.51 7.94
C ARG A 262 -5.24 9.87 6.53
N GLY A 263 -3.97 10.26 6.39
CA GLY A 263 -3.32 10.61 5.12
C GLY A 263 -3.39 12.08 4.71
N GLY A 264 -4.05 12.95 5.48
CA GLY A 264 -4.06 14.39 5.27
C GLY A 264 -5.31 15.11 5.81
N GLU A 265 -5.31 16.43 5.77
CA GLU A 265 -6.49 17.26 6.09
C GLU A 265 -7.55 17.06 5.01
N ALA A 266 -8.74 16.62 5.41
CA ALA A 266 -9.83 16.32 4.48
C ALA A 266 -10.34 17.60 3.79
N ALA A 267 -10.39 17.58 2.46
CA ALA A 267 -10.90 18.69 1.66
C ALA A 267 -12.43 18.81 1.71
N VAL A 268 -13.11 17.76 2.17
CA VAL A 268 -14.53 17.76 2.52
C VAL A 268 -14.67 17.18 3.92
N ALA A 269 -15.49 17.83 4.75
CA ALA A 269 -15.80 17.27 6.07
C ALA A 269 -16.53 15.94 5.89
N ALA A 270 -16.18 14.94 6.70
CA ALA A 270 -16.84 13.62 6.64
C ALA A 270 -18.37 13.71 6.81
N GLY A 271 -18.86 14.70 7.56
CA GLY A 271 -20.29 14.98 7.72
C GLY A 271 -20.99 15.40 6.42
N ASP A 272 -20.38 16.29 5.64
CA ASP A 272 -20.97 16.78 4.38
C ASP A 272 -21.03 15.67 3.32
N LEU A 273 -19.98 14.87 3.23
CA LEU A 273 -19.96 13.70 2.35
C LEU A 273 -21.02 12.68 2.74
N SER A 274 -21.16 12.39 4.04
CA SER A 274 -22.18 11.46 4.54
C SER A 274 -23.60 11.96 4.26
N ALA A 275 -23.87 13.25 4.50
CA ALA A 275 -25.18 13.85 4.22
C ALA A 275 -25.59 13.77 2.75
N TRP A 276 -24.63 13.84 1.81
CA TRP A 276 -24.91 13.62 0.39
C TRP A 276 -25.18 12.13 0.09
N LEU A 277 -24.40 11.23 0.68
CA LEU A 277 -24.56 9.79 0.51
C LEU A 277 -25.90 9.26 1.06
N ASP A 278 -26.43 9.88 2.13
CA ASP A 278 -27.73 9.54 2.73
C ASP A 278 -28.93 9.68 1.76
N ALA A 279 -28.77 10.43 0.67
CA ALA A 279 -29.81 10.60 -0.34
C ALA A 279 -29.97 9.39 -1.28
N PHE A 280 -29.08 8.39 -1.21
CA PHE A 280 -29.02 7.28 -2.15
C PHE A 280 -29.33 5.92 -1.50
N PRO A 281 -29.94 4.98 -2.23
CA PRO A 281 -30.18 3.62 -1.75
C PRO A 281 -28.88 2.90 -1.36
N GLU A 282 -29.00 1.91 -0.46
CA GLU A 282 -27.89 1.02 -0.08
C GLU A 282 -27.23 0.40 -1.32
N GLY A 283 -25.90 0.44 -1.35
CA GLY A 283 -25.10 -0.21 -2.38
C GLY A 283 -25.23 0.37 -3.79
N SER A 284 -25.78 1.58 -3.95
CA SER A 284 -26.03 2.18 -5.26
C SER A 284 -24.94 3.14 -5.76
N VAL A 285 -24.12 3.69 -4.86
CA VAL A 285 -23.09 4.70 -5.17
C VAL A 285 -21.76 4.03 -5.48
N VAL A 286 -21.09 4.53 -6.52
CA VAL A 286 -19.70 4.20 -6.85
C VAL A 286 -18.75 5.27 -6.27
N TYR A 287 -17.90 4.88 -5.34
CA TYR A 287 -16.80 5.71 -4.87
C TYR A 287 -15.60 5.53 -5.81
N VAL A 288 -14.99 6.62 -6.29
CA VAL A 288 -13.89 6.60 -7.27
C VAL A 288 -12.70 7.33 -6.69
N CYS A 289 -11.59 6.61 -6.47
CA CYS A 289 -10.34 7.18 -5.95
C CYS A 289 -9.13 6.34 -6.40
N PHE A 290 -8.10 7.01 -6.91
CA PHE A 290 -6.89 6.37 -7.45
C PHE A 290 -5.67 6.49 -6.52
N GLY A 291 -5.92 6.66 -5.22
CA GLY A 291 -4.87 6.74 -4.20
C GLY A 291 -4.20 8.11 -4.13
N SER A 292 -3.09 8.18 -3.39
CA SER A 292 -2.45 9.46 -3.04
C SER A 292 -1.48 10.01 -4.08
N GLN A 293 -1.06 9.20 -5.06
CA GLN A 293 -0.01 9.56 -6.02
C GLN A 293 -0.45 9.49 -7.49
N ALA A 294 -1.52 8.75 -7.81
CA ALA A 294 -1.93 8.60 -9.18
C ALA A 294 -2.82 9.77 -9.61
N VAL A 295 -2.43 10.42 -10.71
CA VAL A 295 -3.20 11.49 -11.33
C VAL A 295 -3.60 11.04 -12.73
N LEU A 296 -4.90 11.10 -13.03
CA LEU A 296 -5.41 10.77 -14.35
C LEU A 296 -4.91 11.79 -15.38
N THR A 297 -4.52 11.30 -16.57
CA THR A 297 -4.29 12.19 -17.71
C THR A 297 -5.61 12.84 -18.14
N PRO A 298 -5.58 13.98 -18.85
CA PRO A 298 -6.80 14.61 -19.36
C PRO A 298 -7.68 13.66 -20.18
N ALA A 299 -7.07 12.77 -20.98
CA ALA A 299 -7.79 11.78 -21.77
C ALA A 299 -8.47 10.72 -20.89
N MET A 300 -7.80 10.22 -19.85
CA MET A 300 -8.39 9.25 -18.91
C MET A 300 -9.51 9.89 -18.09
N ALA A 301 -9.32 11.14 -17.63
CA ALA A 301 -10.33 11.89 -16.90
C ALA A 301 -11.57 12.18 -17.76
N ALA A 302 -11.38 12.51 -19.04
CA ALA A 302 -12.48 12.68 -20.00
C ALA A 302 -13.26 11.38 -20.21
N ALA A 303 -12.56 10.25 -20.42
CA ALA A 303 -13.20 8.94 -20.59
C ALA A 303 -13.98 8.50 -19.33
N LEU A 304 -13.43 8.73 -18.14
CA LEU A 304 -14.12 8.44 -16.88
C LEU A 304 -15.36 9.34 -16.71
N ALA A 305 -15.24 10.64 -16.95
CA ALA A 305 -16.37 11.57 -16.87
C ALA A 305 -17.51 11.17 -17.82
N GLU A 306 -17.19 10.85 -19.07
CA GLU A 306 -18.15 10.38 -20.06
C GLU A 306 -18.80 9.04 -19.61
N ALA A 307 -18.01 8.11 -19.07
CA ALA A 307 -18.53 6.83 -18.59
C ALA A 307 -19.48 7.00 -17.39
N LEU A 308 -19.17 7.91 -16.46
CA LEU A 308 -20.04 8.23 -15.32
C LEU A 308 -21.36 8.87 -15.79
N GLU A 309 -21.31 9.79 -16.76
CA GLU A 309 -22.53 10.38 -17.35
C GLU A 309 -23.39 9.32 -18.08
N ARG A 310 -22.76 8.44 -18.87
CA ARG A 310 -23.44 7.41 -19.68
C ARG A 310 -24.02 6.27 -18.84
N SER A 311 -23.33 5.86 -17.76
CA SER A 311 -23.79 4.79 -16.87
C SER A 311 -24.94 5.21 -15.95
N ALA A 312 -25.11 6.52 -15.73
CA ALA A 312 -26.14 7.10 -14.87
C ALA A 312 -26.08 6.65 -13.39
N VAL A 313 -25.00 5.99 -12.96
CA VAL A 313 -24.81 5.57 -11.57
C VAL A 313 -24.52 6.79 -10.68
N PRO A 314 -25.02 6.82 -9.44
CA PRO A 314 -24.55 7.78 -8.45
C PRO A 314 -23.06 7.59 -8.16
N PHE A 315 -22.30 8.68 -8.02
CA PHE A 315 -20.87 8.58 -7.75
C PHE A 315 -20.29 9.67 -6.86
N VAL A 316 -19.21 9.31 -6.17
CA VAL A 316 -18.28 10.27 -5.56
C VAL A 316 -16.94 10.09 -6.26
N TRP A 317 -16.43 11.13 -6.90
CA TRP A 317 -15.13 11.10 -7.57
C TRP A 317 -14.13 12.00 -6.85
N VAL A 318 -13.14 11.37 -6.23
CA VAL A 318 -12.03 12.06 -5.57
C VAL A 318 -10.90 12.30 -6.57
N VAL A 319 -10.46 13.54 -6.68
CA VAL A 319 -9.33 13.98 -7.50
C VAL A 319 -8.34 14.74 -6.62
N SER A 320 -7.05 14.73 -6.98
CA SER A 320 -6.07 15.60 -6.31
C SER A 320 -6.48 17.08 -6.45
N GLY A 321 -5.94 17.96 -5.60
CA GLY A 321 -6.28 19.39 -5.65
C GLY A 321 -6.02 20.03 -7.03
N ASP A 322 -4.96 19.58 -7.69
CA ASP A 322 -4.55 19.95 -9.06
C ASP A 322 -5.05 18.95 -10.13
N GLY A 323 -5.90 18.01 -9.75
CA GLY A 323 -6.41 16.95 -10.61
C GLY A 323 -7.30 17.47 -11.73
N VAL A 324 -7.21 16.81 -12.88
CA VAL A 324 -7.95 17.19 -14.09
C VAL A 324 -9.36 16.62 -14.04
N VAL A 325 -10.35 17.51 -14.20
CA VAL A 325 -11.76 17.16 -14.40
C VAL A 325 -12.25 17.95 -15.62
N PRO A 326 -12.97 17.33 -16.58
CA PRO A 326 -13.43 18.04 -17.77
C PRO A 326 -14.29 19.26 -17.46
N GLU A 327 -14.16 20.30 -18.29
CA GLU A 327 -14.87 21.55 -18.11
C GLU A 327 -16.40 21.34 -18.05
N GLY A 328 -17.02 21.95 -17.04
CA GLY A 328 -18.45 21.87 -16.79
C GLY A 328 -18.95 20.53 -16.25
N PHE A 329 -18.11 19.49 -16.11
CA PHE A 329 -18.54 18.19 -15.60
C PHE A 329 -19.12 18.27 -14.19
N GLU A 330 -18.44 18.97 -13.28
CA GLU A 330 -18.91 19.13 -11.88
C GLU A 330 -20.31 19.78 -11.83
N ALA A 331 -20.53 20.83 -12.62
CA ALA A 331 -21.82 21.49 -12.71
C ALA A 331 -22.92 20.58 -13.26
N ARG A 332 -22.61 19.77 -14.29
CA ARG A 332 -23.56 18.79 -14.85
C ARG A 332 -23.88 17.67 -13.87
N ALA A 333 -22.87 17.14 -13.17
CA ALA A 333 -23.03 16.11 -12.15
C ALA A 333 -23.89 16.58 -10.97
N ALA A 334 -23.65 17.82 -10.50
CA ALA A 334 -24.42 18.45 -9.44
C ALA A 334 -25.86 18.76 -9.88
N ALA A 335 -26.07 19.32 -11.08
CA ALA A 335 -27.40 19.61 -11.62
C ALA A 335 -28.25 18.35 -11.81
N ALA A 336 -27.60 17.22 -12.09
CA ALA A 336 -28.27 15.93 -12.19
C ALA A 336 -28.52 15.25 -10.83
N ALA A 337 -28.08 15.84 -9.71
CA ALA A 337 -28.14 15.28 -8.37
C ALA A 337 -27.60 13.83 -8.28
N ARG A 338 -26.56 13.52 -9.06
CA ARG A 338 -26.02 12.16 -9.23
C ARG A 338 -24.53 12.04 -8.96
N GLY A 339 -23.79 13.15 -8.89
CA GLY A 339 -22.35 13.08 -8.67
C GLY A 339 -21.83 14.17 -7.75
N MET A 340 -20.86 13.81 -6.92
CA MET A 340 -20.04 14.74 -6.14
C MET A 340 -18.57 14.57 -6.57
N VAL A 341 -17.90 15.68 -6.87
CA VAL A 341 -16.45 15.70 -7.08
C VAL A 341 -15.78 16.30 -5.85
N VAL A 342 -14.83 15.58 -5.27
CA VAL A 342 -14.05 16.02 -4.11
C VAL A 342 -12.63 16.30 -4.58
N ARG A 343 -12.18 17.54 -4.43
CA ARG A 343 -10.81 17.97 -4.82
C ARG A 343 -9.91 18.00 -3.60
N GLY A 344 -8.83 17.22 -3.60
CA GLY A 344 -7.90 17.07 -2.48
C GLY A 344 -8.07 15.72 -1.78
N TRP A 345 -8.04 15.73 -0.46
CA TRP A 345 -8.16 14.51 0.36
C TRP A 345 -9.63 14.23 0.72
N ALA A 346 -10.05 12.97 0.63
CA ALA A 346 -11.38 12.53 1.06
C ALA A 346 -11.26 11.58 2.26
N PRO A 347 -12.25 11.56 3.18
CA PRO A 347 -12.29 10.61 4.28
C PRO A 347 -12.70 9.21 3.78
N GLN A 348 -11.80 8.57 3.03
CA GLN A 348 -12.05 7.34 2.28
C GLN A 348 -12.62 6.21 3.13
N VAL A 349 -12.07 6.00 4.33
CA VAL A 349 -12.56 4.95 5.25
C VAL A 349 -14.01 5.20 5.66
N ALA A 350 -14.39 6.46 5.91
CA ALA A 350 -15.77 6.82 6.23
C ALA A 350 -16.69 6.63 5.01
N ALA A 351 -16.25 7.06 3.83
CA ALA A 351 -17.00 6.89 2.59
C ALA A 351 -17.27 5.41 2.29
N LEU A 352 -16.25 4.55 2.34
CA LEU A 352 -16.37 3.12 2.06
C LEU A 352 -17.29 2.38 3.05
N ARG A 353 -17.40 2.87 4.28
CA ARG A 353 -18.29 2.28 5.29
C ARG A 353 -19.72 2.78 5.23
N HIS A 354 -19.99 3.77 4.39
CA HIS A 354 -21.33 4.32 4.23
C HIS A 354 -22.21 3.32 3.47
N ALA A 355 -23.43 3.05 3.98
CA ALA A 355 -24.32 2.05 3.42
C ALA A 355 -24.65 2.27 1.92
N ALA A 356 -24.73 3.53 1.49
CA ALA A 356 -24.98 3.88 0.09
C ALA A 356 -23.84 3.46 -0.86
N VAL A 357 -22.59 3.36 -0.40
CA VAL A 357 -21.45 2.97 -1.24
C VAL A 357 -21.48 1.48 -1.49
N GLY A 358 -21.69 1.10 -2.75
CA GLY A 358 -21.76 -0.29 -3.18
C GLY A 358 -20.55 -0.78 -3.96
N TRP A 359 -19.74 0.13 -4.48
CA TRP A 359 -18.58 -0.17 -5.30
C TRP A 359 -17.47 0.85 -5.10
N PHE A 360 -16.23 0.37 -5.20
CA PHE A 360 -15.04 1.21 -5.18
C PHE A 360 -14.23 1.06 -6.47
N MET A 361 -14.24 2.07 -7.33
CA MET A 361 -13.29 2.17 -8.43
C MET A 361 -11.94 2.64 -7.93
N THR A 362 -10.95 1.76 -8.08
CA THR A 362 -9.65 1.92 -7.43
C THR A 362 -8.50 1.53 -8.32
N HIS A 363 -7.40 2.26 -8.14
CA HIS A 363 -6.08 1.89 -8.63
C HIS A 363 -5.53 0.57 -8.06
N CYS A 364 -6.20 -0.07 -7.11
CA CYS A 364 -5.77 -1.33 -6.48
C CYS A 364 -4.46 -1.23 -5.66
N GLY A 365 -4.14 -0.03 -5.14
CA GLY A 365 -3.10 0.11 -4.12
C GLY A 365 -3.49 -0.63 -2.84
N TRP A 366 -2.54 -1.35 -2.24
CA TRP A 366 -2.85 -2.36 -1.21
C TRP A 366 -3.57 -1.82 0.03
N ASN A 367 -3.25 -0.61 0.50
CA ASN A 367 -3.97 0.00 1.62
C ASN A 367 -5.45 0.24 1.28
N SER A 368 -5.74 0.78 0.09
CA SER A 368 -7.12 0.96 -0.40
C SER A 368 -7.85 -0.36 -0.57
N VAL A 369 -7.15 -1.42 -0.97
CA VAL A 369 -7.70 -2.77 -1.06
C VAL A 369 -8.15 -3.25 0.32
N LEU A 370 -7.29 -3.15 1.34
CA LEU A 370 -7.62 -3.58 2.69
C LEU A 370 -8.74 -2.74 3.32
N GLU A 371 -8.79 -1.44 3.04
CA GLU A 371 -9.89 -0.57 3.49
C GLU A 371 -11.23 -1.01 2.88
N ALA A 372 -11.25 -1.33 1.58
CA ALA A 372 -12.44 -1.80 0.88
C ALA A 372 -12.90 -3.18 1.38
N VAL A 373 -11.94 -4.09 1.55
CA VAL A 373 -12.18 -5.43 2.10
C VAL A 373 -12.74 -5.34 3.51
N ALA A 374 -12.16 -4.52 4.39
CA ALA A 374 -12.67 -4.34 5.75
C ALA A 374 -14.07 -3.72 5.78
N ALA A 375 -14.41 -2.88 4.79
CA ALA A 375 -15.75 -2.30 4.64
C ALA A 375 -16.77 -3.22 3.94
N GLY A 376 -16.32 -4.35 3.35
CA GLY A 376 -17.19 -5.25 2.57
C GLY A 376 -17.64 -4.66 1.24
N VAL A 377 -16.86 -3.74 0.67
CA VAL A 377 -17.14 -3.08 -0.61
C VAL A 377 -16.37 -3.77 -1.74
N PRO A 378 -17.04 -4.30 -2.77
CA PRO A 378 -16.35 -4.84 -3.95
C PRO A 378 -15.72 -3.73 -4.79
N MET A 379 -14.74 -4.12 -5.61
CA MET A 379 -13.91 -3.17 -6.35
C MET A 379 -14.11 -3.21 -7.87
N LEU A 380 -14.02 -2.05 -8.49
CA LEU A 380 -13.83 -1.86 -9.92
C LEU A 380 -12.34 -1.60 -10.15
N ALA A 381 -11.61 -2.64 -10.54
CA ALA A 381 -10.16 -2.63 -10.62
C ALA A 381 -9.66 -1.88 -11.87
N TRP A 382 -8.92 -0.80 -11.65
CA TRP A 382 -8.25 -0.01 -12.67
C TRP A 382 -6.79 0.26 -12.28
N PRO A 383 -5.90 -0.73 -12.37
CA PRO A 383 -4.51 -0.59 -11.96
C PRO A 383 -3.73 0.43 -12.80
N MET A 384 -2.72 1.08 -12.22
CA MET A 384 -1.94 2.13 -12.90
C MET A 384 -0.43 1.89 -12.87
N ALA A 385 0.11 1.48 -11.72
CA ALA A 385 1.56 1.36 -11.50
C ALA A 385 1.90 0.39 -10.35
N ALA A 386 3.18 0.30 -9.99
CA ALA A 386 3.68 -0.49 -8.85
C ALA A 386 3.21 -1.96 -8.90
N ASP A 387 2.72 -2.49 -7.80
CA ASP A 387 2.14 -3.82 -7.61
C ASP A 387 0.65 -3.91 -7.98
N GLN A 388 0.04 -2.81 -8.44
CA GLN A 388 -1.41 -2.71 -8.59
C GLN A 388 -2.00 -3.70 -9.60
N PHE A 389 -1.27 -4.03 -10.66
CA PHE A 389 -1.70 -5.05 -11.63
C PHE A 389 -1.74 -6.45 -11.00
N VAL A 390 -0.76 -6.73 -10.14
CA VAL A 390 -0.70 -7.97 -9.36
C VAL A 390 -1.86 -8.03 -8.38
N ASN A 391 -2.14 -6.93 -7.69
CA ASN A 391 -3.27 -6.81 -6.77
C ASN A 391 -4.61 -6.95 -7.51
N ALA A 392 -4.77 -6.31 -8.68
CA ALA A 392 -5.98 -6.41 -9.49
C ALA A 392 -6.24 -7.86 -9.93
N ARG A 393 -5.20 -8.58 -10.34
CA ARG A 393 -5.30 -10.03 -10.66
C ARG A 393 -5.76 -10.82 -9.44
N LEU A 394 -5.13 -10.65 -8.28
CA LEU A 394 -5.52 -11.32 -7.05
C LEU A 394 -7.01 -11.09 -6.74
N LEU A 395 -7.47 -9.84 -6.83
CA LEU A 395 -8.84 -9.48 -6.45
C LEU A 395 -9.90 -10.01 -7.42
N VAL A 396 -9.58 -10.03 -8.71
CA VAL A 396 -10.50 -10.48 -9.77
C VAL A 396 -10.49 -12.01 -9.89
N GLU A 397 -9.32 -12.64 -9.94
CA GLU A 397 -9.18 -14.06 -10.29
C GLU A 397 -9.18 -14.97 -9.06
N ASP A 398 -8.50 -14.58 -7.97
CA ASP A 398 -8.35 -15.44 -6.80
C ASP A 398 -9.41 -15.16 -5.74
N ALA A 399 -9.63 -13.89 -5.39
CA ALA A 399 -10.51 -13.51 -4.28
C ALA A 399 -11.99 -13.36 -4.71
N GLY A 400 -12.25 -13.03 -5.99
CA GLY A 400 -13.59 -12.83 -6.53
C GLY A 400 -14.33 -11.61 -5.99
N VAL A 401 -13.60 -10.59 -5.50
CA VAL A 401 -14.16 -9.37 -4.88
C VAL A 401 -14.06 -8.15 -5.79
N ALA A 402 -13.62 -8.32 -7.03
CA ALA A 402 -13.47 -7.24 -7.98
C ALA A 402 -13.91 -7.62 -9.40
N LEU A 403 -14.34 -6.61 -10.15
CA LEU A 403 -14.48 -6.65 -11.60
C LEU A 403 -13.41 -5.77 -12.23
N ARG A 404 -12.84 -6.19 -13.36
CA ARG A 404 -11.88 -5.37 -14.09
C ARG A 404 -12.61 -4.23 -14.79
N ALA A 405 -12.32 -2.99 -14.40
CA ALA A 405 -12.92 -1.79 -15.00
C ALA A 405 -12.25 -1.45 -16.33
N CYS A 406 -10.93 -1.59 -16.42
CA CYS A 406 -10.17 -1.53 -17.66
C CYS A 406 -8.81 -2.24 -17.50
N ALA A 407 -8.03 -2.35 -18.57
CA ALA A 407 -6.69 -2.94 -18.54
C ALA A 407 -5.70 -2.15 -17.68
N GLY A 408 -5.91 -0.83 -17.55
CA GLY A 408 -5.03 0.04 -16.77
C GLY A 408 -3.76 0.48 -17.51
N GLY A 409 -2.85 1.11 -16.75
CA GLY A 409 -1.56 1.60 -17.26
C GLY A 409 -1.50 3.09 -17.57
N ALA A 410 -0.29 3.62 -17.59
CA ALA A 410 -0.04 5.04 -17.80
C ALA A 410 -0.42 5.48 -19.22
N GLY A 411 -1.36 6.42 -19.33
CA GLY A 411 -1.64 7.14 -20.58
C GLY A 411 -2.60 6.47 -21.56
N VAL A 412 -3.13 5.28 -21.24
CA VAL A 412 -4.16 4.63 -22.07
C VAL A 412 -5.53 4.95 -21.50
N ALA A 413 -6.26 5.84 -22.17
CA ALA A 413 -7.66 6.11 -21.83
C ALA A 413 -8.52 4.88 -22.19
N PRO A 414 -9.40 4.41 -21.28
CA PRO A 414 -10.33 3.34 -21.63
C PRO A 414 -11.39 3.85 -22.60
N ASP A 415 -12.06 2.91 -23.28
CA ASP A 415 -13.28 3.23 -23.99
C ASP A 415 -14.39 3.59 -22.97
N ALA A 416 -14.94 4.81 -23.08
CA ALA A 416 -16.00 5.28 -22.18
C ALA A 416 -17.28 4.45 -22.34
N GLY A 417 -17.50 3.91 -23.54
CA GLY A 417 -18.50 2.90 -23.92
C GLY A 417 -18.53 1.73 -22.95
N GLU A 418 -17.45 0.97 -22.98
CA GLU A 418 -17.18 -0.22 -22.20
C GLU A 418 -17.16 0.08 -20.70
N LEU A 419 -16.48 1.16 -20.27
CA LEU A 419 -16.41 1.52 -18.87
C LEU A 419 -17.79 1.84 -18.28
N ALA A 420 -18.67 2.52 -19.02
CA ALA A 420 -20.04 2.77 -18.57
C ALA A 420 -20.85 1.48 -18.44
N ALA A 421 -20.64 0.52 -19.35
CA ALA A 421 -21.29 -0.78 -19.27
C ALA A 421 -20.83 -1.55 -18.03
N VAL A 422 -19.53 -1.54 -17.71
CA VAL A 422 -19.00 -2.14 -16.48
C VAL A 422 -19.61 -1.48 -15.23
N LEU A 423 -19.67 -0.14 -15.18
CA LEU A 423 -20.29 0.60 -14.07
C LEU A 423 -21.75 0.20 -13.85
N ALA A 424 -22.55 0.16 -14.92
CA ALA A 424 -23.95 -0.21 -14.85
C ALA A 424 -24.15 -1.69 -14.47
N ASP A 425 -23.36 -2.60 -15.06
CA ASP A 425 -23.39 -4.03 -14.75
C ASP A 425 -23.00 -4.32 -13.30
N ALA A 426 -22.00 -3.60 -12.77
CA ALA A 426 -21.53 -3.73 -11.41
C ALA A 426 -22.62 -3.32 -10.41
N VAL A 427 -23.24 -2.16 -10.57
CA VAL A 427 -24.33 -1.72 -9.69
C VAL A 427 -25.57 -2.61 -9.85
N GLY A 428 -25.79 -3.19 -11.03
CA GLY A 428 -26.86 -4.14 -11.30
C GLY A 428 -26.63 -5.57 -10.75
N GLU A 429 -27.40 -6.52 -11.30
CA GLU A 429 -27.42 -7.92 -10.88
C GLU A 429 -26.09 -8.67 -11.15
N LYS A 430 -25.36 -8.31 -12.20
CA LYS A 430 -24.10 -8.98 -12.55
C LYS A 430 -23.02 -8.79 -11.49
N GLY A 431 -23.10 -7.72 -10.71
CA GLY A 431 -22.21 -7.47 -9.58
C GLY A 431 -22.56 -8.20 -8.28
N SER A 432 -23.67 -8.95 -8.23
CA SER A 432 -24.17 -9.59 -7.00
C SER A 432 -23.17 -10.57 -6.38
N GLY A 433 -22.49 -11.38 -7.21
CA GLY A 433 -21.49 -12.34 -6.76
C GLY A 433 -20.31 -11.66 -6.06
N ALA A 434 -19.76 -10.60 -6.66
CA ALA A 434 -18.66 -9.85 -6.07
C ALA A 434 -19.08 -9.14 -4.77
N ARG A 435 -20.30 -8.58 -4.70
CA ARG A 435 -20.85 -7.98 -3.47
C ARG A 435 -20.97 -9.02 -2.34
N ALA A 436 -21.52 -10.19 -2.63
CA ALA A 436 -21.65 -11.26 -1.64
C ALA A 436 -20.27 -11.70 -1.13
N ARG A 437 -19.32 -11.91 -2.06
CA ARG A 437 -17.96 -12.31 -1.73
C ARG A 437 -17.20 -11.25 -0.92
N ALA A 438 -17.40 -9.97 -1.21
CA ALA A 438 -16.82 -8.87 -0.44
C ALA A 438 -17.34 -8.85 1.01
N LYS A 439 -18.65 -9.08 1.21
CA LYS A 439 -19.24 -9.19 2.56
C LYS A 439 -18.70 -10.38 3.35
N GLU A 440 -18.54 -11.55 2.72
CA GLU A 440 -17.91 -12.72 3.33
C GLU A 440 -16.46 -12.42 3.74
N LEU A 441 -15.68 -11.86 2.82
CA LEU A 441 -14.27 -11.57 3.06
C LEU A 441 -14.08 -10.50 4.15
N ALA A 442 -14.99 -9.53 4.26
CA ALA A 442 -15.01 -8.56 5.36
C ALA A 442 -15.22 -9.25 6.71
N ALA A 443 -16.13 -10.23 6.78
CA ALA A 443 -16.34 -11.03 7.99
C ALA A 443 -15.08 -11.85 8.34
N ASP A 444 -14.44 -12.47 7.33
CA ASP A 444 -13.18 -13.20 7.52
C ASP A 444 -12.05 -12.28 8.01
N ALA A 445 -11.94 -11.07 7.45
CA ALA A 445 -10.96 -10.07 7.88
C ALA A 445 -11.18 -9.66 9.35
N ALA A 446 -12.44 -9.43 9.74
CA ALA A 446 -12.80 -9.10 11.11
C ALA A 446 -12.52 -10.27 12.09
N ILE A 447 -12.72 -11.51 11.65
CA ILE A 447 -12.36 -12.71 12.44
C ILE A 447 -10.83 -12.81 12.59
N ALA A 448 -10.07 -12.56 11.52
CA ALA A 448 -8.63 -12.74 11.48
C ALA A 448 -7.89 -11.87 12.52
N VAL A 449 -8.37 -10.65 12.79
CA VAL A 449 -7.72 -9.69 13.71
C VAL A 449 -8.22 -9.75 15.15
N ARG A 450 -9.35 -10.43 15.41
CA ARG A 450 -9.86 -10.65 16.77
C ARG A 450 -8.97 -11.63 17.54
N SER A 451 -9.06 -11.61 18.87
CA SER A 451 -8.35 -12.57 19.72
C SER A 451 -8.66 -14.01 19.30
N GLY A 452 -7.61 -14.80 19.04
CA GLY A 452 -7.71 -16.17 18.49
C GLY A 452 -7.88 -16.25 16.96
N GLY A 453 -7.95 -15.12 16.26
CA GLY A 453 -7.92 -15.05 14.80
C GLY A 453 -6.51 -15.24 14.24
N SER A 454 -6.40 -15.64 12.98
CA SER A 454 -5.10 -15.99 12.38
C SER A 454 -4.08 -14.86 12.38
N SER A 455 -4.52 -13.63 12.11
CA SER A 455 -3.62 -12.47 12.06
C SER A 455 -3.22 -12.02 13.46
N TYR A 456 -4.15 -12.10 14.41
CA TYR A 456 -3.86 -11.89 15.82
C TYR A 456 -2.81 -12.89 16.31
N GLU A 457 -2.96 -14.18 16.00
CA GLU A 457 -2.01 -15.22 16.41
C GLU A 457 -0.63 -15.05 15.78
N ASP A 458 -0.54 -14.69 14.49
CA ASP A 458 0.74 -14.41 13.85
C ASP A 458 1.42 -13.18 14.46
N LEU A 459 0.66 -12.14 14.80
CA LEU A 459 1.17 -10.97 15.51
C LEU A 459 1.66 -11.31 16.92
N GLU A 460 0.89 -12.07 17.71
CA GLU A 460 1.32 -12.54 19.03
C GLU A 460 2.61 -13.36 18.93
N ARG A 461 2.69 -14.26 17.94
CA ARG A 461 3.89 -15.07 17.73
C ARG A 461 5.09 -14.19 17.35
N PHE A 462 4.89 -13.22 16.46
CA PHE A 462 5.93 -12.26 16.10
C PHE A 462 6.46 -11.52 17.34
N VAL A 463 5.57 -10.98 18.17
CA VAL A 463 5.97 -10.27 19.40
C VAL A 463 6.69 -11.18 20.39
N GLN A 464 6.19 -12.39 20.61
CA GLN A 464 6.82 -13.36 21.51
C GLN A 464 8.21 -13.77 21.04
N GLU A 465 8.45 -13.83 19.72
CA GLU A 465 9.76 -14.13 19.17
C GLU A 465 10.71 -12.94 19.34
N ILE A 466 10.25 -11.70 19.12
CA ILE A 466 11.03 -10.48 19.41
C ILE A 466 11.38 -10.37 20.90
N GLN A 467 10.47 -10.75 21.80
CA GLN A 467 10.70 -10.72 23.25
C GLN A 467 11.75 -11.73 23.74
N LYS A 468 12.12 -12.70 22.90
CA LYS A 468 13.14 -13.72 23.21
C LYS A 468 14.52 -13.39 22.65
N LEU A 469 14.65 -12.32 21.86
CA LEU A 469 15.93 -11.75 21.42
C LEU A 469 16.56 -10.99 22.59
#